data_AF-A0A7J8JRB3-F1
#
_entry.id   AF-A0A7J8JRB3-F1
#
_cell.length_a   1.000
_cell.length_b   1.000
_cell.length_c   1.000
_cell.angle_alpha   90.00
_cell.angle_beta   90.00
_cell.angle_gamma   90.00
#
_symmetry.space_group_name_H-M   'P 1'
#
loop_
_entity.id
_entity.type
_entity.pdbx_description
1 polymer ?
#
loop_
_entity_poly.entity_id
_entity_poly.type
_entity_poly.pdbx_seq_one_letter_code
_entity_poly.pdbx_strand_id
1 'polypeptide(L)'
;MTTAAERKYINIRKRLDQLGYRQTLTVECLPLVEKLFSDLVHTTESLRKSKLSAGKAEKESANFDFVLEPYKLENAKLSKENNELYLELMKLREQSAQHLKGKIL
;
A
#
# COMPACT_ATOMS: atom_id res chain seq x y z
N MET A 1 37.05 -6.76 39.10
CA MET A 1 36.17 -7.43 38.12
C MET A 1 34.81 -6.77 38.20
N THR A 2 34.26 -6.24 37.11
CA THR A 2 32.93 -5.60 37.15
C THR A 2 31.81 -6.64 37.08
N THR A 3 30.82 -6.49 37.95
CA THR A 3 29.69 -7.42 38.04
C THR A 3 28.82 -7.34 36.77
N ALA A 4 28.05 -8.39 36.47
CA ALA A 4 27.16 -8.38 35.30
C ALA A 4 26.12 -7.24 35.38
N ALA A 5 25.67 -6.88 36.58
CA ALA A 5 24.76 -5.77 36.83
C ALA A 5 25.41 -4.40 36.53
N GLU A 6 26.67 -4.19 36.92
CA GLU A 6 27.41 -2.95 36.60
C GLU A 6 27.59 -2.77 35.09
N ARG A 7 27.90 -3.85 34.36
CA ARG A 7 28.03 -3.79 32.90
C ARG A 7 26.72 -3.40 32.22
N LYS A 8 25.59 -3.96 32.67
CA LYS A 8 24.26 -3.60 32.18
C LYS A 8 23.90 -2.15 32.51
N TYR A 9 24.16 -1.72 33.76
CA TYR A 9 23.96 -0.35 34.19
C TYR A 9 24.70 0.64 33.29
N ILE A 10 26.00 0.43 33.06
CA ILE A 10 26.81 1.31 32.21
C ILE A 10 26.25 1.39 30.78
N ASN A 11 25.79 0.26 30.22
CA ASN A 11 25.22 0.24 28.87
C ASN A 11 23.94 1.08 28.77
N ILE A 12 22.97 0.84 29.66
CA ILE A 12 21.70 1.56 29.66
C ILE A 12 21.91 3.04 29.99
N ARG A 13 22.77 3.35 30.96
CA ARG A 13 23.15 4.73 31.32
C ARG A 13 23.67 5.49 30.11
N LYS A 14 24.64 4.92 29.37
CA LYS A 14 25.17 5.52 28.14
C LYS A 14 24.08 5.78 27.10
N ARG A 15 23.16 4.83 26.90
CA ARG A 15 22.06 4.99 25.93
C ARG A 15 21.06 6.06 26.37
N LEU A 16 20.72 6.11 27.66
CA LEU A 16 19.87 7.17 28.24
C LEU A 16 20.54 8.55 28.12
N ASP A 17 21.85 8.64 28.39
CA ASP A 17 22.62 9.88 28.24
C ASP A 17 22.62 10.40 26.80
N GLN A 18 22.77 9.51 25.81
CA GLN A 18 22.68 9.87 24.39
C GLN A 18 21.31 10.42 24.00
N LEU A 19 20.24 9.95 24.66
CA LEU A 19 18.89 10.46 24.48
C LEU A 19 18.57 11.68 25.38
N GLY A 20 19.51 12.12 26.22
CA GLY A 20 19.34 13.27 27.11
C GLY A 20 18.68 12.98 28.46
N TYR A 21 18.36 11.72 28.78
CA TYR A 21 17.69 11.34 30.03
C TYR A 21 18.65 11.26 31.21
N ARG A 22 19.11 12.39 31.76
CA ARG A 22 20.18 12.45 32.79
C ARG A 22 19.73 12.14 34.23
N GLN A 23 18.49 11.70 34.44
CA GLN A 23 17.98 11.38 35.78
C GLN A 23 18.77 10.22 36.40
N THR A 24 18.94 10.27 37.73
CA THR A 24 19.57 9.20 38.50
C THR A 24 18.76 7.92 38.41
N LEU A 25 19.43 6.79 38.21
CA LEU A 25 18.80 5.49 38.06
C LEU A 25 19.29 4.53 39.15
N THR A 26 18.37 3.85 39.83
CA THR A 26 18.69 2.78 40.77
C THR A 26 18.86 1.45 40.05
N VAL A 27 19.68 0.56 40.61
CA VAL A 27 19.99 -0.75 40.02
C VAL A 27 18.75 -1.64 39.90
N GLU A 28 17.79 -1.50 40.82
CA GLU A 28 16.52 -2.26 40.84
C GLU A 28 15.64 -1.98 39.61
N CYS A 29 15.71 -0.77 39.06
CA CYS A 29 14.91 -0.37 37.89
C CYS A 29 15.51 -0.88 36.56
N LEU A 30 16.74 -1.39 36.55
CA LEU A 30 17.44 -1.77 35.30
C LEU A 30 16.66 -2.76 34.44
N PRO A 31 16.11 -3.87 34.96
CA PRO A 31 15.44 -4.86 34.11
C PRO A 31 14.20 -4.31 33.42
N LEU A 32 13.47 -3.41 34.08
CA LEU A 32 12.30 -2.76 33.52
C LEU A 32 12.71 -1.77 32.41
N VAL A 33 13.72 -0.95 32.68
CA VAL A 33 14.25 0.01 31.69
C VAL A 33 14.80 -0.72 30.46
N GLU A 34 15.49 -1.86 30.62
CA GLU A 34 15.95 -2.70 29.50
C GLU A 34 14.78 -3.13 28.61
N LYS A 35 13.71 -3.65 29.21
CA LYS A 35 12.52 -4.10 28.46
C LYS A 35 11.84 -2.95 27.73
N LEU A 36 11.59 -1.84 28.43
CA LEU A 36 10.97 -0.67 27.82
C LEU A 36 11.79 -0.10 26.66
N PHE A 37 13.12 -0.07 26.79
CA PHE A 37 13.99 0.36 25.69
C PHE A 37 13.95 -0.61 24.51
N SER A 38 13.95 -1.91 24.78
CA SER A 38 13.83 -2.93 23.75
C SER A 38 12.52 -2.77 22.98
N ASP A 39 11.41 -2.64 23.69
CA ASP A 39 10.08 -2.45 23.12
C ASP A 39 10.00 -1.16 22.32
N LEU A 40 10.57 -0.06 22.82
CA LEU A 40 10.59 1.22 22.12
C LEU A 40 11.40 1.15 20.81
N VAL A 41 12.57 0.50 20.82
CA VAL A 41 13.37 0.30 19.61
C VAL A 41 12.61 -0.57 18.61
N HIS A 42 12.07 -1.71 19.05
CA HIS A 42 11.31 -2.61 18.18
C HIS A 42 10.07 -1.94 17.57
N THR A 43 9.29 -1.22 18.36
CA THR A 43 8.08 -0.52 17.88
C THR A 43 8.44 0.61 16.92
N THR A 44 9.48 1.39 17.21
CA THR A 44 9.94 2.47 16.31
C THR A 44 10.46 1.92 14.98
N GLU A 45 11.23 0.84 15.00
CA GLU A 45 11.69 0.17 13.78
C GLU A 45 10.54 -0.43 12.97
N SER A 46 9.58 -1.07 13.65
CA SER A 46 8.40 -1.66 13.02
C SER A 46 7.52 -0.58 12.38
N LEU A 47 7.31 0.54 13.08
CA LEU A 47 6.60 1.70 12.56
C LEU A 47 7.32 2.28 11.34
N ARG A 48 8.65 2.42 11.39
CA ARG A 48 9.45 2.91 10.24
C ARG A 48 9.29 1.99 9.03
N LYS A 49 9.37 0.67 9.21
CA LYS A 49 9.17 -0.32 8.14
C LYS A 49 7.76 -0.23 7.56
N SER A 50 6.74 -0.16 8.42
CA SER A 50 5.34 -0.03 8.00
C SER A 50 5.11 1.25 7.19
N LYS A 51 5.60 2.40 7.66
CA LYS A 51 5.51 3.68 6.92
C LYS A 51 6.20 3.62 5.55
N LEU A 52 7.37 3.00 5.46
CA LEU A 52 8.07 2.82 4.19
C LEU A 52 7.30 1.92 3.22
N SER A 53 6.70 0.84 3.73
CA SER A 53 5.86 -0.05 2.91
C SER A 53 4.60 0.65 2.42
N ALA A 54 3.90 1.39 3.30
CA ALA A 54 2.72 2.16 2.95
C ALA A 54 3.02 3.20 1.86
N GLY A 55 4.09 3.98 2.03
CA GLY A 55 4.49 4.98 1.03
C GLY A 55 4.93 4.38 -0.32
N LYS A 56 5.38 3.11 -0.36
CA LYS A 56 5.64 2.40 -1.63
C LYS A 56 4.33 1.97 -2.28
N ALA A 57 3.42 1.37 -1.51
CA ALA A 57 2.12 0.93 -1.99
C ALA A 57 1.27 2.09 -2.54
N GLU A 58 1.29 3.25 -1.88
CA GLU A 58 0.61 4.47 -2.36
C GLU A 58 1.14 4.92 -3.72
N LYS A 59 2.48 4.91 -3.91
CA LYS A 59 3.10 5.27 -5.20
C LYS A 59 2.79 4.26 -6.30
N GLU A 60 2.83 2.97 -5.99
CA GLU A 60 2.47 1.91 -6.93
C GLU A 60 1.00 2.03 -7.34
N SER A 61 0.09 2.26 -6.38
CA SER A 61 -1.34 2.48 -6.65
C SER A 61 -1.55 3.68 -7.56
N ALA A 62 -0.94 4.83 -7.26
CA ALA A 62 -1.03 6.02 -8.11
C ALA A 62 -0.50 5.77 -9.53
N ASN A 63 0.58 4.98 -9.66
CA ASN A 63 1.10 4.58 -10.95
C ASN A 63 0.15 3.66 -11.72
N PHE A 64 -0.49 2.70 -11.04
CA PHE A 64 -1.51 1.85 -11.67
C PHE A 64 -2.68 2.67 -12.17
N ASP A 65 -3.19 3.62 -11.39
CA ASP A 65 -4.29 4.48 -11.82
C ASP A 65 -3.91 5.29 -13.06
N PHE A 66 -2.72 5.90 -13.07
CA PHE A 66 -2.21 6.65 -14.22
C PHE A 66 -2.07 5.78 -15.48
N VAL A 67 -1.55 4.56 -15.33
CA VAL A 67 -1.35 3.64 -16.46
C VAL A 67 -2.68 3.05 -16.94
N LEU A 68 -3.63 2.76 -16.06
CA LEU A 68 -4.90 2.09 -16.40
C LEU A 68 -5.98 3.03 -16.92
N GLU A 69 -5.96 4.31 -16.54
CA GLU A 69 -6.98 5.28 -16.97
C GLU A 69 -7.13 5.36 -18.51
N PRO A 70 -6.05 5.47 -19.31
CA PRO A 70 -6.17 5.52 -20.78
C PRO A 70 -6.83 4.26 -21.35
N TYR A 71 -6.46 3.07 -20.85
CA TYR A 71 -7.04 1.81 -21.30
C TYR A 71 -8.52 1.67 -20.93
N LYS A 72 -8.93 2.16 -19.75
CA LYS A 72 -10.35 2.18 -19.35
C LYS A 72 -11.16 3.07 -20.29
N LEU A 73 -10.62 4.24 -20.64
CA LEU A 73 -11.28 5.18 -21.54
C LEU A 73 -11.38 4.63 -22.96
N GLU A 74 -10.30 4.04 -23.48
CA GLU A 74 -10.29 3.40 -24.80
C GLU A 74 -11.25 2.21 -24.86
N ASN A 75 -11.28 1.34 -23.84
CA ASN A 75 -12.19 0.21 -23.79
C ASN A 75 -13.67 0.64 -23.76
N ALA A 76 -13.99 1.71 -23.03
CA ALA A 76 -15.34 2.27 -23.02
C ALA A 76 -15.74 2.79 -24.41
N LYS A 77 -14.81 3.46 -25.11
CA LYS A 77 -15.01 3.93 -26.48
C LYS A 77 -15.23 2.77 -27.46
N LEU A 78 -14.34 1.78 -27.45
CA LEU A 78 -14.45 0.59 -28.31
C LEU A 78 -15.73 -0.19 -28.04
N SER A 79 -16.12 -0.34 -26.78
CA SER A 79 -17.38 -1.02 -26.42
C SER A 79 -18.59 -0.28 -26.99
N LYS A 80 -18.59 1.06 -26.96
CA LYS A 80 -19.65 1.86 -27.56
C LYS A 80 -19.71 1.66 -29.08
N GLU A 81 -18.59 1.77 -29.77
CA GLU A 81 -18.50 1.56 -31.22
C GLU A 81 -18.95 0.15 -31.62
N ASN A 82 -18.54 -0.86 -30.85
CA ASN A 82 -18.93 -2.25 -31.08
C ASN A 82 -20.46 -2.43 -30.98
N ASN A 83 -21.07 -1.85 -29.94
CA ASN A 83 -22.51 -1.89 -29.74
C ASN A 83 -23.28 -1.15 -30.84
N GLU A 84 -22.78 0.00 -31.31
CA GLU A 84 -23.37 0.76 -32.41
C GLU A 84 -23.33 -0.04 -33.72
N LEU A 85 -22.18 -0.62 -34.06
CA LEU A 85 -22.02 -1.48 -35.22
C LEU A 85 -22.92 -2.72 -35.16
N TYR A 86 -23.06 -3.33 -33.98
CA TYR A 86 -23.96 -4.46 -33.78
C TYR A 86 -25.41 -4.07 -34.08
N LEU A 87 -25.84 -2.90 -33.62
CA LEU A 87 -27.19 -2.38 -33.86
C LEU A 87 -27.43 -2.08 -35.34
N GLU A 88 -26.45 -1.49 -36.04
CA GLU A 88 -26.53 -1.26 -37.49
C GLU A 88 -26.64 -2.57 -38.28
N LEU A 89 -25.83 -3.58 -37.92
CA LEU A 89 -25.89 -4.91 -38.51
C LEU A 89 -27.27 -5.56 -38.33
N MET A 90 -27.87 -5.46 -37.13
CA MET A 90 -29.22 -5.96 -36.90
C MET A 90 -30.24 -5.27 -37.82
N LYS A 91 -30.20 -3.94 -37.94
CA LYS A 91 -31.11 -3.19 -38.81
C LYS A 91 -30.97 -3.60 -40.28
N LEU A 92 -29.75 -3.76 -40.78
CA LEU A 92 -29.50 -4.20 -42.16
C LEU A 92 -30.01 -5.62 -42.41
N ARG A 93 -29.86 -6.53 -41.43
CA ARG A 93 -30.42 -7.89 -41.50
C ARG A 93 -31.95 -7.88 -41.53
N GLU A 94 -32.60 -7.00 -40.78
CA GLU A 94 -34.06 -6.86 -40.81
C GLU A 94 -34.56 -6.30 -42.15
N GLN A 95 -33.93 -5.25 -42.65
CA GLN A 95 -34.27 -4.64 -43.94
C GLN A 95 -34.11 -5.62 -45.10
N SER A 96 -32.98 -6.35 -45.13
CA SER A 96 -32.75 -7.37 -46.16
C SER A 96 -33.78 -8.51 -46.08
N ALA A 97 -34.14 -8.98 -44.88
CA ALA A 97 -35.18 -9.98 -44.71
C ALA A 97 -36.57 -9.49 -45.17
N GLN A 98 -36.92 -8.24 -44.88
CA GLN A 98 -38.17 -7.62 -45.36
C GLN A 98 -38.19 -7.48 -46.88
N HIS A 99 -37.09 -7.02 -47.48
CA HIS A 99 -36.95 -6.90 -48.94
C HIS A 99 -37.03 -8.26 -49.65
N LEU A 100 -36.49 -9.32 -49.05
CA LEU A 100 -36.63 -10.68 -49.58
C LEU A 100 -38.10 -11.15 -49.55
N LYS A 101 -38.82 -10.88 -48.45
CA LYS A 101 -40.26 -11.21 -48.34
C LYS A 101 -41.11 -10.44 -49.35
N GLY A 102 -40.82 -9.15 -49.57
CA GLY A 102 -41.53 -8.31 -50.54
C GLY A 102 -41.26 -8.67 -52.01
N LYS A 103 -40.23 -9.47 -52.31
CA LYS A 103 -39.96 -9.99 -53.66
C LYS A 103 -40.61 -11.34 -53.96
N ILE A 104 -41.12 -12.03 -52.93
CA ILE A 104 -41.71 -13.38 -53.03
C ILE A 104 -43.25 -13.33 -53.03
N LEU A 105 -43.83 -12.15 -52.76
CA LEU A 105 -45.26 -11.82 -52.91
C LEU A 105 -45.48 -11.02 -54.20
#